data_AF-A0A258DCM8-F1
#
_entry.id   AF-A0A258DCM8-F1
#
_cell.length_a   1.000
_cell.length_b   1.000
_cell.length_c   1.000
_cell.angle_alpha   90.00
_cell.angle_beta   90.00
_cell.angle_gamma   90.00
#
_symmetry.space_group_name_H-M   'P 1'
#
loop_
_entity.id
_entity.type
_entity.pdbx_description
1 polymer ?
#
loop_
_entity_poly.entity_id
_entity_poly.type
_entity_poly.pdbx_seq_one_letter_code
_entity_poly.pdbx_strand_id
1 'polypeptide(L)'
;HTPGKTYLARTDNIARYTAGRFQPKGLANDAPPLDEPPFAQPWTSPVLDLTPPQGPSLLLVTEEDLDPETLLPSGATVAAVHVADAVEQDADARSLLVQDFARQALDDAVRRIAVAFPDAVIRRGPIDAETLAQAALAAGVRTIVTAHAPIGPTRDRLNALAPQLAAHGLTLKSLGRPYDALTWPYGRGGFFGLKKRIPRLLDQLALRPNAQPALL
;
A
#
# COMPACT_ATOMS: atom_id res chain seq x y z
N HIS A 1 15.77 -4.56 -17.12
CA HIS A 1 17.21 -4.30 -17.35
C HIS A 1 17.34 -3.21 -18.43
N THR A 2 18.52 -2.63 -18.72
CA THR A 2 18.66 -1.79 -19.93
C THR A 2 18.97 -2.73 -21.10
N PRO A 3 18.22 -2.68 -22.22
CA PRO A 3 18.47 -3.56 -23.36
C PRO A 3 19.94 -3.55 -23.78
N GLY A 4 20.52 -4.74 -23.99
CA GLY A 4 21.92 -4.92 -24.34
C GLY A 4 22.94 -4.68 -23.22
N LYS A 5 22.55 -4.23 -22.02
CA LYS A 5 23.46 -4.14 -20.88
C LYS A 5 23.57 -5.47 -20.15
N THR A 6 24.81 -5.86 -19.89
CA THR A 6 25.14 -7.06 -19.12
C THR A 6 25.96 -6.66 -17.90
N TYR A 7 25.74 -7.36 -16.79
CA TYR A 7 26.47 -7.13 -15.55
C TYR A 7 27.15 -8.43 -15.14
N LEU A 8 28.37 -8.64 -15.63
CA LEU A 8 29.20 -9.77 -15.22
C LEU A 8 29.58 -9.60 -13.75
N ALA A 9 29.24 -10.58 -12.91
CA ALA A 9 29.64 -10.58 -11.52
C ALA A 9 31.16 -10.73 -11.42
N ARG A 10 31.82 -9.84 -10.67
CA ARG A 10 33.27 -9.89 -10.45
C ARG A 10 33.57 -10.07 -8.97
N THR A 11 34.50 -10.97 -8.65
CA THR A 11 34.89 -11.30 -7.28
C THR A 11 35.39 -10.07 -6.50
N ASP A 12 36.11 -9.17 -7.15
CA ASP A 12 36.61 -7.92 -6.57
C ASP A 12 35.47 -6.95 -6.20
N ASN A 13 34.46 -6.81 -7.05
CA ASN A 13 33.26 -6.03 -6.77
C ASN A 13 32.48 -6.60 -5.59
N ILE A 14 32.27 -7.92 -5.56
CA ILE A 14 31.58 -8.59 -4.44
C ILE A 14 32.37 -8.36 -3.15
N ALA A 15 33.69 -8.56 -3.16
CA ALA A 15 34.52 -8.33 -1.98
C ALA A 15 34.46 -6.87 -1.51
N ARG A 16 34.55 -5.91 -2.44
CA ARG A 16 34.46 -4.47 -2.14
C ARG A 16 33.13 -4.10 -1.49
N TYR A 17 32.00 -4.48 -2.10
CA TYR A 17 30.67 -4.06 -1.66
C TYR A 17 30.09 -4.93 -0.53
N THR A 18 30.80 -5.99 -0.13
CA THR A 18 30.49 -6.79 1.07
C THR A 18 31.52 -6.59 2.19
N ALA A 19 32.42 -5.60 2.05
CA ALA A 19 33.51 -5.34 2.99
C ALA A 19 34.35 -6.58 3.32
N GLY A 20 34.61 -7.42 2.31
CA GLY A 20 35.40 -8.65 2.41
C GLY A 20 34.64 -9.86 2.95
N ARG A 21 33.36 -9.73 3.35
CA ARG A 21 32.57 -10.84 3.88
C ARG A 21 32.41 -11.98 2.88
N PHE A 22 32.33 -11.67 1.58
CA PHE A 22 32.21 -12.65 0.52
C PHE A 22 33.29 -12.45 -0.54
N GLN A 23 33.96 -13.55 -0.91
CA GLN A 23 34.96 -13.57 -1.98
C GLN A 23 34.82 -14.87 -2.80
N PRO A 24 33.70 -15.03 -3.54
CA PRO A 24 33.40 -16.27 -4.24
C PRO A 24 34.38 -16.54 -5.38
N LYS A 25 34.65 -17.83 -5.59
CA LYS A 25 35.41 -18.36 -6.74
C LYS A 25 34.45 -19.07 -7.68
N GLY A 26 34.87 -19.27 -8.93
CA GLY A 26 34.08 -19.98 -9.94
C GLY A 26 32.84 -19.21 -10.40
N LEU A 27 32.91 -17.87 -10.43
CA LEU A 27 31.86 -17.05 -11.04
C LEU A 27 31.80 -17.32 -12.54
N ALA A 28 30.62 -17.07 -13.14
CA ALA A 28 30.45 -17.12 -14.58
C ALA A 28 31.43 -16.15 -15.26
N ASN A 29 32.04 -16.60 -16.37
CA ASN A 29 33.01 -15.79 -17.13
C ASN A 29 32.36 -14.96 -18.24
N ASP A 30 31.10 -15.23 -18.56
CA ASP A 30 30.31 -14.50 -19.53
C ASP A 30 28.88 -14.31 -19.01
N ALA A 31 28.24 -13.25 -19.50
CA ALA A 31 26.86 -12.91 -19.20
C ALA A 31 26.25 -12.32 -20.49
N PRO A 32 25.70 -13.15 -21.38
CA PRO A 32 25.11 -12.66 -22.62
C PRO A 32 23.90 -11.76 -22.33
N PRO A 33 23.62 -10.76 -23.19
CA PRO A 33 22.44 -9.92 -23.03
C PRO A 33 21.16 -10.76 -23.17
N LEU A 34 20.15 -10.40 -22.38
CA LEU A 34 18.81 -10.95 -22.53
C LEU A 34 18.07 -10.17 -23.62
N ASP A 35 17.47 -10.90 -24.55
CA ASP A 35 16.49 -10.34 -25.48
C ASP A 35 15.10 -10.50 -24.87
N GLU A 36 14.51 -9.38 -24.44
CA GLU A 36 13.14 -9.32 -23.96
C GLU A 36 12.30 -8.47 -24.90
N PRO A 37 11.04 -8.86 -25.20
CA PRO A 37 10.14 -7.99 -25.93
C PRO A 37 9.95 -6.68 -25.16
N PRO A 38 9.76 -5.54 -25.85
CA PRO A 38 9.46 -4.28 -25.17
C PRO A 38 8.17 -4.44 -24.35
N PHE A 39 8.11 -3.75 -23.20
CA PHE A 39 6.88 -3.71 -22.41
C PHE A 39 5.70 -3.28 -23.28
N ALA A 40 4.67 -4.12 -23.35
CA ALA A 40 3.56 -3.96 -24.29
C ALA A 40 2.72 -2.70 -24.01
N GLN A 41 2.69 -2.21 -22.76
CA GLN A 41 2.02 -0.96 -22.39
C GLN A 41 2.82 -0.22 -21.31
N PRO A 42 3.05 1.10 -21.47
CA PRO A 42 3.57 1.92 -20.40
C PRO A 42 2.56 1.92 -19.25
N TRP A 43 2.99 1.54 -18.05
CA TRP A 43 2.16 1.66 -16.86
C TRP A 43 1.71 3.11 -16.68
N THR A 44 0.43 3.30 -16.40
CA THR A 44 -0.19 4.59 -16.12
C THR A 44 -0.68 4.59 -14.68
N SER A 45 -0.28 5.60 -13.91
CA SER A 45 -0.75 5.77 -12.54
C SER A 45 -2.27 5.91 -12.51
N PRO A 46 -2.98 5.22 -11.60
CA PRO A 46 -4.39 5.47 -11.38
C PRO A 46 -4.60 6.90 -10.88
N VAL A 47 -5.77 7.46 -11.17
CA VAL A 47 -6.24 8.68 -10.50
C VAL A 47 -6.82 8.26 -9.16
N LEU A 48 -6.21 8.73 -8.08
CA LEU A 48 -6.64 8.43 -6.73
C LEU A 48 -7.71 9.43 -6.28
N ASP A 49 -8.77 8.94 -5.64
CA ASP A 49 -9.71 9.80 -4.93
C ASP A 49 -9.10 10.23 -3.59
N LEU A 50 -8.90 11.53 -3.43
CA LEU A 50 -8.37 12.13 -2.20
C LEU A 50 -9.45 12.83 -1.38
N THR A 51 -10.71 12.77 -1.83
CA THR A 51 -11.82 13.53 -1.23
C THR A 51 -12.32 12.78 0.01
N PRO A 52 -12.15 13.32 1.23
CA PRO A 52 -12.63 12.65 2.44
C PRO A 52 -14.14 12.35 2.40
N PRO A 53 -14.63 11.36 3.16
CA PRO A 53 -16.07 11.14 3.30
C PRO A 53 -16.76 12.37 3.91
N GLN A 54 -18.02 12.58 3.56
CA GLN A 54 -18.85 13.58 4.23
C GLN A 54 -19.50 12.95 5.47
N GLY A 55 -19.21 13.48 6.65
CA GLY A 55 -19.79 13.02 7.90
C GLY A 55 -19.16 11.72 8.45
N PRO A 56 -19.82 11.09 9.44
CA PRO A 56 -19.32 9.89 10.09
C PRO A 56 -19.20 8.71 9.14
N SER A 57 -18.11 7.96 9.25
CA SER A 57 -17.83 6.80 8.41
C SER A 57 -17.39 5.59 9.24
N LEU A 58 -17.46 4.41 8.61
CA LEU A 58 -16.79 3.21 9.08
C LEU A 58 -15.44 3.12 8.35
N LEU A 59 -14.34 2.98 9.09
CA LEU A 59 -13.01 2.75 8.53
C LEU A 59 -12.75 1.24 8.41
N LEU A 60 -12.56 0.76 7.19
CA LEU A 60 -12.16 -0.62 6.89
C LEU A 60 -10.63 -0.68 6.77
N VAL A 61 -10.01 -1.53 7.58
CA VAL A 61 -8.57 -1.78 7.61
C VAL A 61 -8.29 -3.16 7.02
N THR A 62 -7.36 -3.24 6.07
CA THR A 62 -6.98 -4.48 5.38
C THR A 62 -5.47 -4.71 5.50
N GLU A 63 -4.97 -5.88 5.09
CA GLU A 63 -3.53 -6.16 5.08
C GLU A 63 -2.74 -5.29 4.08
N GLU A 64 -3.41 -4.73 3.07
CA GLU A 64 -2.78 -3.83 2.08
C GLU A 64 -2.31 -2.50 2.67
N ASP A 65 -2.93 -2.05 3.76
CA ASP A 65 -2.64 -0.76 4.38
C ASP A 65 -2.68 -0.83 5.90
N LEU A 66 -1.49 -0.96 6.49
CA LEU A 66 -1.29 -1.03 7.94
C LEU A 66 -0.94 0.33 8.55
N ASP A 67 -1.21 1.44 7.84
CA ASP A 67 -1.09 2.82 8.35
C ASP A 67 -2.43 3.59 8.38
N PRO A 68 -3.53 2.97 8.85
CA PRO A 68 -4.88 3.48 8.64
C PRO A 68 -5.18 4.81 9.35
N GLU A 69 -4.48 5.15 10.43
CA GLU A 69 -4.65 6.40 11.17
C GLU A 69 -4.22 7.63 10.37
N THR A 70 -3.43 7.46 9.30
CA THR A 70 -2.98 8.56 8.43
C THR A 70 -3.86 8.77 7.20
N LEU A 71 -4.84 7.87 6.98
CA LEU A 71 -5.65 7.89 5.77
C LEU A 71 -6.63 9.07 5.71
N LEU A 72 -7.21 9.43 6.86
CA LEU A 72 -8.21 10.47 6.97
C LEU A 72 -7.58 11.76 7.53
N PRO A 73 -8.04 12.95 7.09
CA PRO A 73 -7.56 14.20 7.64
C PRO A 73 -7.95 14.37 9.11
N SER A 74 -7.18 15.18 9.84
CA SER A 74 -7.53 15.56 11.21
C SER A 74 -8.94 16.15 11.28
N GLY A 75 -9.75 15.67 12.22
CA GLY A 75 -11.15 16.09 12.40
C GLY A 75 -12.17 15.28 11.59
N ALA A 76 -11.75 14.32 10.75
CA ALA A 76 -12.68 13.35 10.19
C ALA A 76 -13.35 12.53 11.29
N THR A 77 -14.65 12.25 11.13
CA THR A 77 -15.41 11.47 12.10
C THR A 77 -15.42 10.00 11.70
N VAL A 78 -14.78 9.15 12.50
CA VAL A 78 -14.81 7.69 12.37
C VAL A 78 -15.69 7.15 13.49
N ALA A 79 -16.89 6.65 13.14
CA ALA A 79 -17.83 6.12 14.13
C ALA A 79 -17.52 4.67 14.51
N ALA A 80 -16.93 3.92 13.58
CA ALA A 80 -16.52 2.54 13.79
C ALA A 80 -15.33 2.17 12.92
N VAL A 81 -14.61 1.16 13.34
CA VAL A 81 -13.50 0.57 12.59
C VAL A 81 -13.76 -0.92 12.43
N HIS A 82 -13.67 -1.42 11.22
CA HIS A 82 -13.67 -2.85 10.93
C HIS A 82 -12.28 -3.25 10.46
N VAL A 83 -11.63 -4.11 11.22
CA VAL A 83 -10.32 -4.67 10.87
C VAL A 83 -10.55 -6.03 10.24
N ALA A 84 -10.02 -6.24 9.05
CA ALA A 84 -10.06 -7.53 8.40
C ALA A 84 -9.42 -8.61 9.29
N ASP A 85 -10.01 -9.80 9.31
CA ASP A 85 -9.26 -10.99 9.70
C ASP A 85 -8.07 -11.17 8.74
N ALA A 86 -6.95 -11.67 9.27
CA ALA A 86 -5.71 -11.90 8.54
C ALA A 86 -5.87 -13.09 7.56
N VAL A 87 -6.74 -12.94 6.57
CA VAL A 87 -7.13 -14.01 5.64
C VAL A 87 -7.36 -13.43 4.25
N GLU A 88 -6.30 -12.93 3.65
CA GLU A 88 -6.23 -12.93 2.19
C GLU A 88 -6.00 -14.38 1.73
N GLN A 89 -7.10 -15.04 1.35
CA GLN A 89 -7.10 -16.34 0.67
C GLN A 89 -6.50 -16.15 -0.73
N ASP A 90 -5.18 -16.19 -0.81
CA ASP A 90 -4.54 -16.70 -2.01
C ASP A 90 -5.13 -18.09 -2.33
N ALA A 91 -5.09 -18.51 -3.59
CA ALA A 91 -5.54 -19.86 -3.96
C ALA A 91 -4.80 -20.97 -3.17
N ASP A 92 -3.65 -20.64 -2.59
CA ASP A 92 -2.83 -21.48 -1.73
C ASP A 92 -2.83 -20.98 -0.28
N ALA A 93 -2.87 -21.91 0.69
CA ALA A 93 -2.79 -21.57 2.10
C ALA A 93 -1.42 -20.96 2.47
N ARG A 94 -1.43 -19.78 3.10
CA ARG A 94 -0.23 -19.14 3.66
C ARG A 94 0.36 -19.99 4.80
N SER A 95 1.68 -19.97 4.97
CA SER A 95 2.32 -20.62 6.11
C SER A 95 1.89 -19.97 7.44
N LEU A 96 1.93 -20.73 8.54
CA LEU A 96 1.57 -20.22 9.87
C LEU A 96 2.39 -18.99 10.26
N LEU A 97 3.67 -18.93 9.89
CA LEU A 97 4.53 -17.77 10.16
C LEU A 97 4.05 -16.50 9.45
N VAL A 98 3.56 -16.61 8.22
CA VAL A 98 3.01 -15.46 7.46
C VAL A 98 1.69 -15.00 8.09
N GLN A 99 0.82 -15.95 8.46
CA GLN A 99 -0.44 -15.64 9.13
C GLN A 99 -0.21 -14.92 10.47
N ASP A 100 0.73 -15.41 11.28
CA ASP A 100 1.07 -14.80 12.56
C ASP A 100 1.69 -13.41 12.41
N PHE A 101 2.51 -13.19 11.39
CA PHE A 101 3.06 -11.88 11.09
C PHE A 101 1.96 -10.89 10.71
N ALA A 102 1.08 -11.27 9.76
CA ALA A 102 -0.03 -10.42 9.31
C ALA A 102 -0.97 -10.08 10.48
N ARG A 103 -1.31 -11.06 11.31
CA ARG A 103 -2.12 -10.86 12.52
C ARG A 103 -1.48 -9.84 13.47
N GLN A 104 -0.20 -9.99 13.78
CA GLN A 104 0.51 -9.06 14.68
C GLN A 104 0.60 -7.65 14.11
N ALA A 105 0.75 -7.52 12.79
CA ALA A 105 0.82 -6.23 12.12
C ALA A 105 -0.55 -5.52 12.12
N LEU A 106 -1.65 -6.26 11.93
CA LEU A 106 -3.01 -5.75 12.12
C LEU A 106 -3.30 -5.40 13.58
N ASP A 107 -2.82 -6.19 14.55
CA ASP A 107 -2.93 -5.89 15.98
C ASP A 107 -2.17 -4.59 16.34
N ASP A 108 -1.07 -4.32 15.66
CA ASP A 108 -0.36 -3.05 15.78
C ASP A 108 -1.15 -1.87 15.20
N ALA A 109 -1.72 -2.02 14.01
CA ALA A 109 -2.61 -1.02 13.42
C ALA A 109 -3.81 -0.72 14.34
N VAL A 110 -4.41 -1.75 14.96
CA VAL A 110 -5.49 -1.58 15.96
C VAL A 110 -5.05 -0.70 17.12
N ARG A 111 -3.84 -0.91 17.66
CA ARG A 111 -3.33 -0.08 18.78
C ARG A 111 -3.19 1.38 18.39
N ARG A 112 -2.68 1.66 17.19
CA ARG A 112 -2.51 3.04 16.68
C ARG A 112 -3.87 3.70 16.38
N ILE A 113 -4.80 2.96 15.79
CA ILE A 113 -6.18 3.42 15.55
C ILE A 113 -6.90 3.75 16.85
N ALA A 114 -6.78 2.90 17.88
CA ALA A 114 -7.45 3.14 19.16
C ALA A 114 -6.99 4.45 19.82
N VAL A 115 -5.76 4.88 19.55
CA VAL A 115 -5.25 6.20 19.99
C VAL A 115 -5.78 7.32 19.09
N ALA A 116 -5.81 7.11 17.77
CA ALA A 116 -6.26 8.12 16.81
C ALA A 116 -7.78 8.38 16.86
N PHE A 117 -8.58 7.36 17.13
CA PHE A 117 -10.04 7.39 17.15
C PHE A 117 -10.58 6.72 18.43
N PRO A 118 -10.41 7.35 19.60
CA PRO A 118 -10.70 6.74 20.91
C PRO A 118 -12.19 6.39 21.12
N ASP A 119 -13.09 7.09 20.42
CA ASP A 119 -14.54 6.88 20.53
C ASP A 119 -15.08 5.83 19.52
N ALA A 120 -14.24 5.37 18.58
CA ALA A 120 -14.67 4.46 17.54
C ALA A 120 -14.79 3.02 18.08
N VAL A 121 -15.90 2.35 17.76
CA VAL A 121 -16.03 0.92 18.06
C VAL A 121 -15.16 0.13 17.08
N ILE A 122 -14.14 -0.55 17.60
CA ILE A 122 -13.26 -1.40 16.80
C ILE A 122 -13.78 -2.84 16.82
N ARG A 123 -13.99 -3.41 15.64
CA ARG A 123 -14.37 -4.81 15.43
C ARG A 123 -13.36 -5.48 14.52
N ARG A 124 -13.24 -6.79 14.64
CA ARG A 124 -12.48 -7.63 13.72
C ARG A 124 -13.40 -8.67 13.10
N GLY A 125 -13.22 -8.97 11.82
CA GLY A 125 -14.02 -9.98 11.14
C GLY A 125 -13.71 -10.08 9.64
N PRO A 126 -14.43 -10.97 8.93
CA PRO A 126 -14.26 -11.15 7.49
C PRO A 126 -14.63 -9.87 6.70
N ILE A 127 -14.08 -9.77 5.50
CA ILE A 127 -14.43 -8.70 4.54
C ILE A 127 -15.52 -9.23 3.59
N ASP A 128 -16.77 -9.22 4.04
CA ASP A 128 -17.95 -9.56 3.22
C ASP A 128 -19.06 -8.52 3.38
N ALA A 129 -20.01 -8.50 2.44
CA ALA A 129 -21.02 -7.45 2.38
C ALA A 129 -21.97 -7.46 3.59
N GLU A 130 -22.33 -8.64 4.11
CA GLU A 130 -23.26 -8.76 5.23
C GLU A 130 -22.61 -8.28 6.53
N THR A 131 -21.40 -8.76 6.82
CA THR A 131 -20.61 -8.37 8.00
C THR A 131 -20.36 -6.86 8.02
N LEU A 132 -19.91 -6.30 6.90
CA LEU A 132 -19.65 -4.87 6.79
C LEU A 132 -20.94 -4.04 6.87
N ALA A 133 -22.05 -4.52 6.30
CA ALA A 133 -23.32 -3.82 6.39
C ALA A 133 -23.89 -3.80 7.81
N GLN A 134 -23.78 -4.91 8.55
CA GLN A 134 -24.16 -4.97 9.96
C GLN A 134 -23.30 -4.02 10.81
N ALA A 135 -21.99 -3.97 10.56
CA ALA A 135 -21.09 -3.07 11.27
C ALA A 135 -21.41 -1.59 10.98
N ALA A 136 -21.68 -1.23 9.72
CA ALA A 136 -22.07 0.11 9.33
C ALA A 136 -23.43 0.52 9.94
N LEU A 137 -24.41 -0.39 9.93
CA LEU A 137 -25.73 -0.16 10.53
C LEU A 137 -25.62 0.06 12.04
N ALA A 138 -24.87 -0.79 12.74
CA ALA A 138 -24.66 -0.66 14.19
C ALA A 138 -23.97 0.66 14.57
N ALA A 139 -23.12 1.19 13.69
CA ALA A 139 -22.46 2.49 13.85
C ALA A 139 -23.31 3.67 13.36
N GLY A 140 -24.48 3.43 12.75
CA GLY A 140 -25.35 4.48 12.21
C GLY A 140 -24.76 5.23 11.00
N VAL A 141 -23.87 4.60 10.23
CA VAL A 141 -23.17 5.23 9.09
C VAL A 141 -23.59 4.65 7.75
N ARG A 142 -23.38 5.41 6.68
CA ARG A 142 -23.67 4.98 5.29
C ARG A 142 -22.43 4.89 4.39
N THR A 143 -21.28 5.32 4.89
CA THR A 143 -20.04 5.34 4.11
C THR A 143 -18.99 4.47 4.80
N ILE A 144 -18.46 3.53 4.05
CA ILE A 144 -17.30 2.71 4.42
C ILE A 144 -16.11 3.28 3.66
N VAL A 145 -15.04 3.59 4.37
CA VAL A 145 -13.80 4.12 3.79
C VAL A 145 -12.68 3.11 3.98
N THR A 146 -11.87 2.91 2.95
CA THR A 146 -10.66 2.07 3.01
C THR A 146 -9.53 2.73 2.21
N ALA A 147 -8.29 2.34 2.47
CA ALA A 147 -7.16 2.76 1.65
C ALA A 147 -7.26 2.15 0.24
N HIS A 148 -6.69 2.84 -0.75
CA HIS A 148 -6.64 2.38 -2.12
C HIS A 148 -5.69 1.18 -2.26
N ALA A 149 -6.25 -0.02 -2.42
CA ALA A 149 -5.48 -1.20 -2.84
C ALA A 149 -5.01 -1.02 -4.30
N PRO A 150 -3.71 -1.06 -4.63
CA PRO A 150 -3.25 -0.81 -6.00
C PRO A 150 -3.56 -1.96 -6.96
N ILE A 151 -3.21 -3.20 -6.57
CA ILE A 151 -3.38 -4.42 -7.36
C ILE A 151 -3.38 -5.63 -6.40
N GLY A 152 -4.02 -6.73 -6.78
CA GLY A 152 -3.99 -7.97 -6.01
C GLY A 152 -5.35 -8.38 -5.45
N PRO A 153 -5.41 -9.46 -4.65
CA PRO A 153 -6.67 -10.04 -4.20
C PRO A 153 -7.53 -9.07 -3.37
N THR A 154 -6.94 -8.23 -2.52
CA THR A 154 -7.70 -7.18 -1.81
C THR A 154 -8.41 -6.23 -2.78
N ARG A 155 -7.73 -5.78 -3.85
CA ARG A 155 -8.35 -4.91 -4.87
C ARG A 155 -9.57 -5.59 -5.48
N ASP A 156 -9.41 -6.84 -5.91
CA ASP A 156 -10.47 -7.60 -6.56
C ASP A 156 -11.66 -7.82 -5.62
N ARG A 157 -11.37 -8.11 -4.34
CA ARG A 157 -12.38 -8.25 -3.29
C ARG A 157 -13.14 -6.95 -3.05
N LEU A 158 -12.44 -5.82 -2.89
CA LEU A 158 -13.07 -4.51 -2.69
C LEU A 158 -13.95 -4.12 -3.89
N ASN A 159 -13.48 -4.36 -5.12
CA ASN A 159 -14.27 -4.12 -6.33
C ASN A 159 -15.54 -4.97 -6.37
N ALA A 160 -15.46 -6.25 -5.99
CA ALA A 160 -16.60 -7.15 -5.95
C ALA A 160 -17.61 -6.78 -4.84
N LEU A 161 -17.12 -6.24 -3.72
CA LEU A 161 -17.96 -5.82 -2.59
C LEU A 161 -18.70 -4.51 -2.83
N ALA A 162 -18.12 -3.57 -3.58
CA ALA A 162 -18.73 -2.27 -3.84
C ALA A 162 -20.21 -2.35 -4.30
N PRO A 163 -20.59 -3.13 -5.33
CA PRO A 163 -21.98 -3.25 -5.74
C PRO A 163 -22.86 -3.99 -4.71
N GLN A 164 -22.30 -4.90 -3.93
CA GLN A 164 -23.05 -5.63 -2.89
C GLN A 164 -23.41 -4.69 -1.73
N LEU A 165 -22.45 -3.89 -1.26
CA LEU A 165 -22.66 -2.86 -0.24
C LEU A 165 -23.64 -1.78 -0.72
N ALA A 166 -23.60 -1.42 -2.01
CA ALA A 166 -24.58 -0.50 -2.59
C ALA A 166 -26.02 -1.03 -2.49
N ALA A 167 -26.24 -2.36 -2.60
CA ALA A 167 -27.56 -2.97 -2.40
C ALA A 167 -28.07 -2.83 -0.95
N HIS A 168 -27.16 -2.63 0.02
CA HIS A 168 -27.49 -2.29 1.42
C HIS A 168 -27.61 -0.76 1.65
N GLY A 169 -27.55 0.06 0.60
CA GLY A 169 -27.59 1.52 0.72
C GLY A 169 -26.31 2.13 1.31
N LEU A 170 -25.18 1.41 1.18
CA LEU A 170 -23.87 1.83 1.66
C LEU A 170 -22.97 2.23 0.49
N THR A 171 -22.05 3.17 0.72
CA THR A 171 -21.01 3.54 -0.24
C THR A 171 -19.67 3.05 0.26
N LEU A 172 -18.99 2.20 -0.54
CA LEU A 172 -17.59 1.88 -0.33
C LEU A 172 -16.71 2.89 -1.07
N LYS A 173 -15.82 3.56 -0.33
CA LYS A 173 -14.92 4.57 -0.84
C LYS A 173 -13.47 4.18 -0.61
N SER A 174 -12.70 4.03 -1.70
CA SER A 174 -11.27 3.78 -1.65
C SER A 174 -10.50 5.09 -1.79
N LEU A 175 -9.79 5.50 -0.73
CA LEU A 175 -9.03 6.74 -0.67
C LEU A 175 -7.55 6.50 -0.98
N GLY A 176 -6.95 7.37 -1.79
CA GLY A 176 -5.50 7.46 -1.88
C GLY A 176 -4.92 8.44 -0.86
N ARG A 177 -3.60 8.37 -0.65
CA ARG A 177 -2.87 9.41 0.09
C ARG A 177 -2.30 10.47 -0.87
N PRO A 178 -2.14 11.72 -0.42
CA PRO A 178 -1.42 12.74 -1.18
C PRO A 178 -0.01 12.30 -1.58
N TYR A 179 0.67 11.54 -0.72
CA TYR A 179 1.98 10.95 -1.03
C TYR A 179 1.94 10.08 -2.29
N ASP A 180 1.00 9.14 -2.36
CA ASP A 180 0.85 8.25 -3.50
C ASP A 180 0.45 9.01 -4.77
N ALA A 181 -0.55 9.90 -4.66
CA ALA A 181 -1.02 10.70 -5.78
C ALA A 181 0.08 11.59 -6.40
N LEU A 182 1.02 12.07 -5.58
CA LEU A 182 2.15 12.88 -6.05
C LEU A 182 3.32 12.04 -6.59
N THR A 183 3.58 10.86 -6.01
CA THR A 183 4.77 10.06 -6.31
C THR A 183 4.54 9.05 -7.43
N TRP A 184 3.40 8.35 -7.42
CA TRP A 184 3.08 7.27 -8.36
C TRP A 184 3.16 7.69 -9.83
N PRO A 185 2.73 8.90 -10.26
CA PRO A 185 2.86 9.33 -11.66
C PRO A 185 4.28 9.28 -12.23
N TYR A 186 5.32 9.27 -11.37
CA TYR A 186 6.73 9.21 -11.75
C TYR A 186 7.35 7.80 -11.66
N GLY A 187 6.59 6.79 -11.23
CA GLY A 187 7.01 5.39 -11.10
C GLY A 187 7.01 4.58 -12.41
N ARG A 188 7.28 5.20 -13.57
CA ARG A 188 7.04 4.59 -14.89
C ARG A 188 8.19 3.74 -15.46
N GLY A 189 9.41 3.88 -14.94
CA GLY A 189 10.60 3.33 -15.62
C GLY A 189 11.83 3.17 -14.73
N GLY A 190 11.64 3.03 -13.42
CA GLY A 190 12.71 2.87 -12.43
C GLY A 190 13.13 4.16 -11.71
N PHE A 191 14.11 4.03 -10.82
CA PHE A 191 14.46 5.03 -9.81
C PHE A 191 14.85 6.41 -10.37
N PHE A 192 15.59 6.48 -11.48
CA PHE A 192 16.14 7.76 -11.96
C PHE A 192 15.07 8.77 -12.42
N GLY A 193 13.93 8.30 -12.92
CA GLY A 193 12.80 9.16 -13.27
C GLY A 193 12.21 9.84 -12.03
N LEU A 194 11.99 9.07 -10.97
CA LEU A 194 11.54 9.56 -9.68
C LEU A 194 12.60 10.45 -9.01
N LYS A 195 13.88 10.06 -9.03
CA LYS A 195 14.99 10.80 -8.39
C LYS A 195 15.00 12.27 -8.79
N LYS A 196 14.82 12.57 -10.08
CA LYS A 196 14.76 13.95 -10.62
C LYS A 196 13.61 14.78 -10.07
N ARG A 197 12.57 14.14 -9.51
CA ARG A 197 11.36 14.78 -8.97
C ARG A 197 11.37 14.89 -7.45
N ILE A 198 12.17 14.08 -6.74
CA ILE A 198 12.23 14.03 -5.28
C ILE A 198 12.30 15.43 -4.64
N PRO A 199 13.19 16.37 -5.07
CA PRO A 199 13.28 17.67 -4.41
C PRO A 199 11.96 18.45 -4.41
N ARG A 200 11.20 18.38 -5.51
CA ARG A 200 9.88 19.04 -5.65
C ARG A 200 8.79 18.27 -4.91
N LEU A 201 8.83 16.94 -4.93
CA LEU A 201 7.86 16.11 -4.20
C LEU A 201 7.96 16.36 -2.69
N LEU A 202 9.19 16.46 -2.16
CA LEU A 202 9.41 16.80 -0.75
C LEU A 202 8.86 18.19 -0.38
N ASP A 203 8.95 19.19 -1.27
CA ASP A 203 8.31 20.49 -1.05
C ASP A 203 6.79 20.35 -0.99
N GLN A 204 6.20 19.68 -1.98
CA GLN A 204 4.75 19.52 -2.09
C GLN A 204 4.15 18.75 -0.91
N LEU A 205 4.93 17.84 -0.33
CA LEU A 205 4.54 17.04 0.83
C LEU A 205 4.93 17.69 2.16
N ALA A 206 5.57 18.86 2.15
CA ALA A 206 6.14 19.52 3.33
C ALA A 206 7.09 18.61 4.15
N LEU A 207 7.86 17.75 3.46
CA LEU A 207 8.80 16.79 4.03
C LEU A 207 10.27 17.23 3.92
N ARG A 208 10.55 18.46 3.45
CA ARG A 208 11.93 18.95 3.40
C ARG A 208 12.47 19.10 4.83
N PRO A 209 13.58 18.44 5.17
CA PRO A 209 14.27 18.73 6.41
C PRO A 209 14.77 20.17 6.38
N ASN A 210 14.66 20.90 7.49
CA ASN A 210 15.11 22.29 7.61
C ASN A 210 16.62 22.51 7.32
N ALA A 211 17.41 21.44 7.11
CA ALA A 211 18.88 21.48 7.10
C ALA A 211 19.57 20.77 5.93
N GLN A 212 18.91 20.50 4.80
CA GLN A 212 19.62 19.95 3.62
C GLN A 212 19.65 20.94 2.44
N PRO A 213 20.84 21.22 1.86
CA PRO A 213 20.91 21.92 0.59
C PRO A 213 20.24 21.08 -0.50
N ALA A 214 19.63 21.76 -1.48
CA ALA A 214 18.90 21.12 -2.56
C ALA A 214 19.72 19.97 -3.18
N LEU A 215 19.18 18.75 -3.12
CA LEU A 215 19.75 17.60 -3.81
C LEU A 215 19.80 17.91 -5.32
N LEU A 216 21.02 18.11 -5.83
CA LEU A 216 21.35 18.21 -7.27
C LEU A 216 21.11 16.86 -7.97
#